data_AF-A0A7V6A5G2-F1
#
_entry.id   AF-A0A7V6A5G2-F1
#
_cell.length_a   1.000
_cell.length_b   1.000
_cell.length_c   1.000
_cell.angle_alpha   90.00
_cell.angle_beta   90.00
_cell.angle_gamma   90.00
#
_symmetry.space_group_name_H-M   'P 1'
#
loop_
_entity.id
_entity.type
_entity.pdbx_description
1 polymer ?
#
loop_
_entity_poly.entity_id
_entity_poly.type
_entity_poly.pdbx_seq_one_letter_code
_entity_poly.pdbx_strand_id
1 'polypeptide(L)'
;MVKCRYLWLLAALSLLLLSSSAVQAQNLQTKCGPDHAILYKKAVKLVDSAEKKLNEKYTAEAKAQLKEANSLFSVLVKECGPTQKERNLTDAEKAQEEQNNKLKEEAMTQVKELEKAYEENLKKAQQYLAQGNNELADRYGRQAKAESERANVLAAKAEIYALRNQQMIFRFLVNK
;
A
#
# COMPACT_ATOMS: atom_id res chain seq x y z
N MET A 1 39.39 64.94 0.08
CA MET A 1 40.41 64.16 0.81
C MET A 1 39.82 62.75 1.00
N VAL A 2 40.11 61.73 0.16
CA VAL A 2 41.38 60.95 0.00
C VAL A 2 41.55 60.06 1.25
N LYS A 3 41.39 58.71 1.28
CA LYS A 3 41.83 57.55 0.42
C LYS A 3 40.91 56.31 0.67
N CYS A 4 40.53 55.47 -0.30
CA CYS A 4 41.26 54.40 -1.03
C CYS A 4 41.63 53.17 -0.16
N ARG A 5 41.03 51.97 -0.40
CA ARG A 5 41.40 50.90 -1.38
C ARG A 5 42.58 50.01 -0.94
N TYR A 6 42.28 48.74 -0.61
CA TYR A 6 43.09 47.52 -0.84
C TYR A 6 42.09 46.36 -0.71
N LEU A 7 41.54 45.72 -1.74
CA LEU A 7 42.05 45.21 -3.01
C LEU A 7 43.16 44.15 -2.87
N TRP A 8 42.70 42.90 -2.79
CA TRP A 8 43.15 41.71 -3.53
C TRP A 8 44.53 41.07 -3.24
N LEU A 9 44.50 39.74 -3.33
CA LEU A 9 45.55 38.80 -3.74
C LEU A 9 46.62 38.45 -2.70
N LEU A 10 46.57 37.20 -2.25
CA LEU A 10 47.49 36.10 -2.63
C LEU A 10 46.88 34.82 -2.02
N ALA A 11 46.36 33.87 -2.82
CA ALA A 11 47.11 32.80 -3.48
C ALA A 11 47.93 31.99 -2.47
N ALA A 12 47.92 30.68 -2.38
CA ALA A 12 47.42 29.57 -3.19
C ALA A 12 47.72 28.30 -2.35
N LEU A 13 47.38 27.13 -2.88
CA LEU A 13 48.06 25.87 -2.55
C LEU A 13 47.60 25.12 -1.29
N SER A 14 46.42 24.50 -1.38
CA SER A 14 46.21 23.16 -0.81
C SER A 14 45.25 22.40 -1.71
N LEU A 15 45.84 21.98 -2.83
CA LEU A 15 45.35 20.94 -3.72
C LEU A 15 45.23 19.63 -2.92
N LEU A 16 44.27 18.81 -3.34
CA LEU A 16 44.17 17.34 -3.18
C LEU A 16 43.29 16.80 -2.05
N LEU A 17 42.25 16.10 -2.54
CA LEU A 17 41.80 14.80 -2.05
C LEU A 17 41.03 14.79 -0.72
N LEU A 18 39.75 15.14 -0.78
CA LEU A 18 38.73 14.31 -0.14
C LEU A 18 37.64 14.02 -1.16
N SER A 19 37.91 12.93 -1.87
CA SER A 19 36.97 12.07 -2.56
C SER A 19 35.61 12.04 -1.86
N SER A 20 34.67 12.83 -2.36
CA SER A 20 33.25 12.53 -2.27
C SER A 20 33.07 11.18 -2.95
N SER A 21 33.17 10.13 -2.14
CA SER A 21 32.83 8.78 -2.51
C SER A 21 31.36 8.81 -2.88
N ALA A 22 31.09 8.96 -4.17
CA ALA A 22 29.85 8.51 -4.75
C ALA A 22 29.75 7.04 -4.37
N VAL A 23 29.03 6.74 -3.30
CA VAL A 23 28.49 5.42 -3.06
C VAL A 23 27.48 5.23 -4.18
N GLN A 24 27.98 4.85 -5.36
CA GLN A 24 27.21 4.10 -6.33
C GLN A 24 26.83 2.83 -5.58
N ALA A 25 25.66 2.87 -4.96
CA ALA A 25 24.92 1.68 -4.61
C ALA A 25 24.82 0.89 -5.91
N GLN A 26 25.69 -0.10 -6.07
CA GLN A 26 25.64 -1.01 -7.18
C GLN A 26 24.26 -1.63 -7.12
N ASN A 27 23.42 -1.25 -8.07
CA ASN A 27 22.18 -1.94 -8.37
C ASN A 27 22.61 -3.28 -9.00
N LEU A 28 23.21 -4.14 -8.17
CA LEU A 28 23.36 -5.56 -8.47
C LEU A 28 21.94 -6.03 -8.62
N GLN A 29 21.51 -6.22 -9.86
CA GLN A 29 20.27 -6.89 -10.20
C GLN A 29 20.35 -8.28 -9.55
N THR A 30 19.89 -8.38 -8.30
CA THR A 30 19.81 -9.64 -7.58
C THR A 30 18.82 -10.48 -8.33
N LYS A 31 19.33 -11.47 -9.07
CA LYS A 31 18.48 -12.45 -9.74
C LYS A 31 17.53 -13.03 -8.68
N CYS A 32 16.26 -13.15 -9.04
CA CYS A 32 15.25 -13.77 -8.17
C CYS A 32 15.67 -15.19 -7.76
N GLY A 33 16.21 -15.27 -6.55
CA GLY A 33 16.76 -16.47 -5.94
C GLY A 33 15.80 -17.15 -4.97
N PRO A 34 16.24 -18.26 -4.33
CA PRO A 34 15.44 -19.06 -3.39
C PRO A 34 14.81 -18.25 -2.24
N ASP A 35 15.48 -17.21 -1.76
CA ASP A 35 14.98 -16.37 -0.67
C ASP A 35 13.67 -15.65 -1.04
N HIS A 36 13.54 -15.24 -2.30
CA HIS A 36 12.31 -14.60 -2.80
C HIS A 36 11.13 -15.57 -2.85
N ALA A 37 11.40 -16.87 -3.06
CA ALA A 37 10.37 -17.90 -2.99
C ALA A 37 9.82 -18.07 -1.57
N ILE A 38 10.68 -17.87 -0.55
CA ILE A 38 10.27 -17.86 0.86
C ILE A 38 9.38 -16.64 1.15
N LEU A 39 9.80 -15.44 0.71
CA LEU A 39 9.00 -14.22 0.84
C LEU A 39 7.63 -14.36 0.16
N TYR A 40 7.60 -14.91 -1.05
CA TYR A 40 6.37 -15.20 -1.78
C TYR A 40 5.44 -16.14 -0.99
N LYS A 41 5.96 -17.29 -0.53
CA LYS A 41 5.16 -18.25 0.25
C LYS A 41 4.62 -17.62 1.54
N LYS A 42 5.41 -16.77 2.20
CA LYS A 42 4.96 -16.03 3.39
C LYS A 42 3.84 -15.05 3.05
N ALA A 43 4.00 -14.26 1.98
CA ALA A 43 3.01 -13.30 1.52
C ALA A 43 1.67 -13.99 1.16
N VAL A 44 1.71 -15.11 0.43
CA VAL A 44 0.51 -15.89 0.09
C VAL A 44 -0.19 -16.41 1.34
N LYS A 45 0.54 -16.99 2.30
CA LYS A 45 -0.04 -17.46 3.57
C LYS A 45 -0.70 -16.32 4.36
N LEU A 46 -0.12 -15.13 4.33
CA LEU A 46 -0.71 -13.94 4.97
C LEU A 46 -2.01 -13.52 4.30
N VAL A 47 -2.08 -13.54 2.96
CA VAL A 47 -3.32 -13.25 2.22
C VAL A 47 -4.40 -14.28 2.54
N ASP A 48 -4.08 -15.58 2.49
CA ASP A 48 -5.02 -16.65 2.82
C ASP A 48 -5.54 -16.54 4.26
N SER A 49 -4.63 -16.27 5.21
CA SER A 49 -5.01 -16.05 6.61
C SER A 49 -5.85 -14.79 6.78
N ALA A 50 -5.55 -13.71 6.06
CA ALA A 50 -6.30 -12.46 6.16
C ALA A 50 -7.73 -12.63 5.63
N GLU A 51 -7.90 -13.35 4.52
CA GLU A 51 -9.22 -13.69 3.97
C GLU A 51 -10.04 -14.52 4.95
N LYS A 52 -9.42 -15.56 5.56
CA LYS A 52 -10.08 -16.36 6.60
C LYS A 52 -10.51 -15.48 7.79
N LYS A 53 -9.62 -14.64 8.30
CA LYS A 53 -9.92 -13.74 9.43
C LYS A 53 -11.02 -12.75 9.10
N LEU A 54 -11.06 -12.23 7.87
CA LEU A 54 -12.10 -11.32 7.43
C LEU A 54 -13.48 -12.01 7.40
N ASN A 55 -13.54 -13.27 6.97
CA ASN A 55 -14.76 -14.09 7.01
C ASN A 55 -15.20 -14.40 8.45
N GLU A 56 -14.25 -14.53 9.37
CA GLU A 56 -14.49 -14.72 10.81
C GLU A 56 -14.75 -13.40 11.56
N LYS A 57 -14.87 -12.26 10.85
CA LYS A 57 -15.10 -10.91 11.39
C LYS A 57 -13.95 -10.32 12.22
N TYR A 58 -12.74 -10.87 12.11
CA TYR A 58 -11.50 -10.33 12.68
C TYR A 58 -10.86 -9.30 11.73
N THR A 59 -11.55 -8.18 11.51
CA THR A 59 -11.16 -7.17 10.50
C THR A 59 -9.82 -6.49 10.81
N ALA A 60 -9.52 -6.21 12.08
CA ALA A 60 -8.28 -5.52 12.45
C ALA A 60 -7.04 -6.40 12.16
N GLU A 61 -7.12 -7.67 12.53
CA GLU A 61 -6.10 -8.67 12.30
C GLU A 61 -5.94 -9.00 10.81
N ALA A 62 -7.05 -9.05 10.06
CA ALA A 62 -7.00 -9.19 8.61
C ALA A 62 -6.24 -8.02 7.98
N LYS A 63 -6.56 -6.77 8.32
CA LYS A 63 -5.86 -5.58 7.81
C LYS A 63 -4.37 -5.58 8.18
N ALA A 64 -4.01 -6.00 9.39
CA ALA A 64 -2.61 -6.13 9.79
C ALA A 64 -1.84 -7.14 8.91
N GLN A 65 -2.46 -8.29 8.62
CA GLN A 65 -1.88 -9.31 7.75
C GLN A 65 -1.80 -8.86 6.29
N LEU A 66 -2.79 -8.13 5.78
CA LEU A 66 -2.76 -7.56 4.43
C LEU A 66 -1.63 -6.54 4.27
N LYS A 67 -1.44 -5.69 5.27
CA LYS A 67 -0.31 -4.73 5.30
C LYS A 67 1.05 -5.44 5.26
N GLU A 68 1.20 -6.53 6.02
CA GLU A 68 2.43 -7.33 5.99
C GLU A 68 2.60 -8.06 4.64
N ALA A 69 1.52 -8.64 4.08
CA ALA A 69 1.57 -9.26 2.77
C ALA A 69 1.97 -8.25 1.68
N ASN A 70 1.39 -7.04 1.71
CA ASN A 70 1.69 -5.97 0.77
C ASN A 70 3.15 -5.51 0.87
N SER A 71 3.72 -5.44 2.08
CA SER A 71 5.14 -5.09 2.23
C SER A 71 6.06 -6.15 1.60
N LEU A 72 5.74 -7.44 1.79
CA LEU A 72 6.49 -8.54 1.16
C LEU A 72 6.36 -8.51 -0.36
N PHE A 73 5.15 -8.32 -0.91
CA PHE A 73 4.97 -8.19 -2.35
C PHE A 73 5.66 -6.95 -2.91
N SER A 74 5.73 -5.84 -2.18
CA SER A 74 6.47 -4.64 -2.60
C SER A 74 7.96 -4.92 -2.76
N VAL A 75 8.55 -5.74 -1.88
CA VAL A 75 9.94 -6.22 -2.02
C VAL A 75 10.08 -7.05 -3.31
N LEU A 76 9.15 -7.98 -3.56
CA LEU A 76 9.15 -8.80 -4.78
C LEU A 76 9.00 -7.94 -6.05
N VAL A 77 8.15 -6.92 -6.05
CA VAL A 77 8.02 -5.98 -7.19
C VAL A 77 9.32 -5.24 -7.44
N LYS A 78 10.00 -4.79 -6.39
CA LYS A 78 11.25 -4.04 -6.50
C LYS A 78 12.41 -4.91 -7.02
N GLU A 79 12.56 -6.10 -6.45
CA GLU A 79 13.74 -6.95 -6.68
C GLU A 79 13.53 -7.93 -7.85
N CYS A 80 12.29 -8.39 -8.03
CA CYS A 80 11.92 -9.35 -9.08
C CYS A 80 11.12 -8.78 -10.24
N GLY A 81 10.80 -7.48 -10.21
CA GLY A 81 10.08 -6.79 -11.29
C GLY A 81 10.70 -6.98 -12.69
N PRO A 82 12.03 -6.88 -12.89
CA PRO A 82 12.64 -7.10 -14.20
C PRO A 82 12.37 -8.49 -14.77
N THR A 83 12.60 -9.55 -13.98
CA THR A 83 12.31 -10.95 -14.38
C THR A 83 10.82 -11.21 -14.54
N GLN A 84 9.97 -10.52 -13.77
CA GLN A 84 8.52 -10.60 -13.94
C GLN A 84 8.07 -10.02 -15.28
N LYS A 85 8.63 -8.90 -15.73
CA LYS A 85 8.28 -8.24 -17.00
C LYS A 85 8.62 -9.08 -18.23
N GLU A 86 9.61 -9.95 -18.13
CA GLU A 86 9.97 -10.91 -19.18
C GLU A 86 8.90 -12.01 -19.36
N ARG A 87 8.02 -12.20 -18.37
CA ARG A 87 6.90 -13.13 -18.44
C ARG A 87 5.65 -12.44 -18.95
N ASN A 88 5.16 -12.91 -20.09
CA ASN A 88 3.81 -12.59 -20.53
C ASN A 88 2.80 -13.38 -19.70
N LEU A 89 1.76 -12.69 -19.22
CA LEU A 89 0.60 -13.35 -18.63
C LEU A 89 -0.11 -14.17 -19.71
N THR A 90 -0.54 -15.38 -19.34
CA THR A 90 -1.45 -16.17 -20.15
C THR A 90 -2.82 -15.47 -20.25
N ASP A 91 -3.63 -15.81 -21.25
CA ASP A 91 -4.95 -15.19 -21.40
C ASP A 91 -5.87 -15.47 -20.20
N ALA A 92 -5.74 -16.65 -19.58
CA ALA A 92 -6.44 -16.97 -18.34
C ALA A 92 -5.98 -16.09 -17.17
N GLU A 93 -4.68 -15.82 -17.03
CA GLU A 93 -4.14 -14.93 -16.00
C GLU A 93 -4.56 -13.47 -16.23
N LYS A 94 -4.63 -13.01 -17.49
CA LYS A 94 -5.15 -11.68 -17.82
C LYS A 94 -6.63 -11.53 -17.46
N ALA A 95 -7.45 -12.52 -17.82
CA ALA A 95 -8.87 -12.53 -17.47
C ALA A 95 -9.08 -12.52 -15.95
N GLN A 96 -8.27 -13.29 -15.20
CA GLN A 96 -8.29 -13.26 -13.74
C GLN A 96 -7.85 -11.91 -13.17
N GLU A 97 -6.81 -11.29 -13.74
CA GLU A 97 -6.34 -9.96 -13.34
C GLU A 97 -7.43 -8.90 -13.53
N GLU A 98 -8.09 -8.91 -14.70
CA GLU A 98 -9.18 -8.00 -15.03
C GLU A 98 -10.37 -8.20 -14.08
N GLN A 99 -10.77 -9.45 -13.82
CA GLN A 99 -11.83 -9.75 -12.87
C GLN A 99 -11.50 -9.25 -11.46
N ASN A 100 -10.28 -9.49 -10.97
CA ASN A 100 -9.84 -9.01 -9.67
C ASN A 100 -9.80 -7.47 -9.60
N ASN A 101 -9.37 -6.82 -10.69
CA ASN A 101 -9.37 -5.35 -10.78
C ASN A 101 -10.79 -4.77 -10.76
N LYS A 102 -11.73 -5.39 -11.47
CA LYS A 102 -13.15 -5.03 -11.43
C LYS A 102 -13.72 -5.17 -10.02
N LEU A 103 -13.51 -6.31 -9.37
CA LEU A 103 -14.00 -6.56 -8.00
C LEU A 103 -13.40 -5.57 -6.98
N LYS A 104 -12.12 -5.23 -7.13
CA LYS A 104 -11.44 -4.19 -6.34
C LYS A 104 -12.10 -2.82 -6.55
N GLU A 105 -12.36 -2.43 -7.79
CA GLU A 105 -12.97 -1.14 -8.13
C GLU A 105 -14.41 -1.02 -7.62
N GLU A 106 -15.21 -2.07 -7.79
CA GLU A 106 -16.57 -2.15 -7.26
C GLU A 106 -16.59 -2.02 -5.73
N ALA A 107 -15.69 -2.73 -5.04
CA ALA A 107 -15.55 -2.62 -3.59
C ALA A 107 -15.13 -1.21 -3.16
N MET A 108 -14.15 -0.60 -3.84
CA MET A 108 -13.70 0.76 -3.53
C MET A 108 -14.73 1.84 -3.86
N THR A 109 -15.61 1.60 -4.83
CA THR A 109 -16.75 2.49 -5.11
C THR A 109 -17.72 2.49 -3.93
N GLN A 110 -18.07 1.30 -3.42
CA GLN A 110 -18.91 1.18 -2.22
C GLN A 110 -18.25 1.76 -0.97
N VAL A 111 -16.93 1.63 -0.82
CA VAL A 111 -16.17 2.28 0.27
C VAL A 111 -16.38 3.79 0.24
N LYS A 112 -16.22 4.43 -0.93
CA LYS A 112 -16.41 5.89 -1.07
C LYS A 112 -17.83 6.32 -0.73
N GLU A 113 -18.83 5.55 -1.14
CA GLU A 113 -20.23 5.82 -0.82
C GLU A 113 -20.49 5.74 0.69
N LEU A 114 -19.95 4.72 1.36
CA LEU A 114 -20.06 4.55 2.81
C LEU A 114 -19.29 5.61 3.60
N GLU A 115 -18.12 6.02 3.13
CA GLU A 115 -17.34 7.11 3.74
C GLU A 115 -18.09 8.44 3.64
N LYS A 116 -18.74 8.72 2.51
CA LYS A 116 -19.61 9.89 2.36
C LYS A 116 -20.81 9.82 3.31
N ALA A 117 -21.49 8.67 3.40
CA ALA A 117 -22.61 8.50 4.31
C ALA A 117 -22.18 8.66 5.78
N TYR A 118 -21.01 8.13 6.14
CA TYR A 118 -20.39 8.30 7.45
C TYR A 118 -20.20 9.78 7.81
N GLU A 119 -19.64 10.57 6.91
CA GLU A 119 -19.44 12.00 7.12
C GLU A 119 -20.77 12.76 7.27
N GLU A 120 -21.76 12.42 6.46
CA GLU A 120 -23.10 13.02 6.53
C GLU A 120 -23.79 12.69 7.85
N ASN A 121 -23.72 11.45 8.31
CA ASN A 121 -24.32 11.02 9.57
C ASN A 121 -23.58 11.58 10.78
N LEU A 122 -22.25 11.72 10.73
CA LEU A 122 -21.51 12.42 11.77
C LEU A 122 -21.92 13.89 11.88
N LYS A 123 -22.08 14.60 10.75
CA LYS A 123 -22.57 15.98 10.75
C LYS A 123 -23.97 16.09 11.36
N LYS A 124 -24.90 15.19 10.99
CA LYS A 124 -26.24 15.14 11.59
C LYS A 124 -26.18 14.87 13.09
N ALA A 125 -25.35 13.93 13.52
CA ALA A 125 -25.18 13.62 14.94
C ALA A 125 -24.73 14.85 15.74
N GLN A 126 -23.73 15.58 15.24
CA GLN A 126 -23.24 16.82 15.85
C GLN A 126 -24.31 17.92 15.87
N GLN A 127 -25.09 18.07 14.79
CA GLN A 127 -26.20 19.03 14.73
C GLN A 127 -27.27 18.74 15.79
N TYR A 128 -27.67 17.48 15.95
CA TYR A 128 -28.67 17.10 16.95
C TYR A 128 -28.15 17.21 18.39
N LEU A 129 -26.86 16.91 18.63
CA LEU A 129 -26.20 17.20 19.90
C LEU A 129 -26.27 18.69 20.25
N ALA A 130 -25.97 19.57 19.30
CA ALA A 130 -26.03 21.02 19.50
C ALA A 130 -27.46 21.53 19.79
N GLN A 131 -28.47 20.80 19.32
CA GLN A 131 -29.90 21.08 19.58
C GLN A 131 -30.41 20.43 20.88
N GLY A 132 -29.56 19.72 21.62
CA GLY A 132 -29.96 18.98 22.83
C GLY A 132 -30.77 17.71 22.56
N ASN A 133 -30.88 17.28 21.29
CA ASN A 133 -31.58 16.06 20.91
C ASN A 133 -30.62 14.86 20.90
N ASN A 134 -30.32 14.37 22.10
CA ASN A 134 -29.36 13.27 22.30
C ASN A 134 -29.80 11.96 21.64
N GLU A 135 -31.11 11.67 21.57
CA GLU A 135 -31.62 10.44 20.95
C GLU A 135 -31.30 10.37 19.45
N LEU A 136 -31.59 11.44 18.71
CA LEU A 136 -31.27 11.51 17.29
C LEU A 136 -29.77 11.53 17.06
N ALA A 137 -29.02 12.24 17.90
CA ALA A 137 -27.57 12.24 17.80
C ALA A 137 -26.96 10.86 17.96
N ASP A 138 -27.40 10.10 18.96
CA ASP A 138 -26.96 8.72 19.19
C ASP A 138 -27.33 7.80 18.03
N ARG A 139 -28.53 7.98 17.46
CA ARG A 139 -28.98 7.22 16.28
C ARG A 139 -28.04 7.44 15.09
N TYR A 140 -27.75 8.69 14.75
CA TYR A 140 -26.87 9.01 13.63
C TYR A 140 -25.40 8.62 13.92
N GLY A 141 -24.95 8.74 15.17
CA GLY A 141 -23.62 8.26 15.58
C GLY A 141 -23.46 6.74 15.41
N ARG A 142 -24.49 5.95 15.76
CA ARG A 142 -24.49 4.49 15.52
C ARG A 142 -24.49 4.15 14.02
N GLN A 143 -25.25 4.89 13.21
CA GLN A 143 -25.27 4.71 11.75
C GLN A 143 -23.90 4.97 11.13
N ALA A 144 -23.27 6.09 11.49
CA ALA A 144 -21.91 6.42 11.06
C ALA A 144 -20.92 5.31 11.43
N LYS A 145 -20.94 4.83 12.67
CA LYS A 145 -20.07 3.72 13.09
C LYS A 145 -20.28 2.47 12.22
N ALA A 146 -21.53 2.08 11.96
CA ALA A 146 -21.83 0.92 11.13
C ALA A 146 -21.37 1.09 9.68
N GLU A 147 -21.48 2.29 9.11
CA GLU A 147 -20.98 2.61 7.77
C GLU A 147 -19.46 2.52 7.69
N SER A 148 -18.75 3.06 8.69
CA SER A 148 -17.29 2.96 8.80
C SER A 148 -16.82 1.51 8.92
N GLU A 149 -17.50 0.68 9.73
CA GLU A 149 -17.17 -0.74 9.87
C GLU A 149 -17.36 -1.50 8.54
N ARG A 150 -18.45 -1.24 7.82
CA ARG A 150 -18.70 -1.82 6.50
C ARG A 150 -17.65 -1.37 5.48
N ALA A 151 -17.29 -0.08 5.47
CA ALA A 151 -16.26 0.46 4.60
C ALA A 151 -14.91 -0.22 4.85
N ASN A 152 -14.53 -0.43 6.11
CA ASN A 152 -13.30 -1.12 6.48
C ASN A 152 -13.25 -2.57 5.98
N VAL A 153 -14.36 -3.30 6.05
CA VAL A 153 -14.46 -4.66 5.51
C VAL A 153 -14.32 -4.68 4.00
N LEU A 154 -15.00 -3.77 3.29
CA LEU A 154 -14.92 -3.67 1.83
C LEU A 154 -13.52 -3.25 1.35
N ALA A 155 -12.87 -2.32 2.05
CA ALA A 155 -11.50 -1.93 1.76
C ALA A 155 -10.53 -3.12 1.91
N ALA A 156 -10.69 -3.94 2.96
CA ALA A 156 -9.89 -5.16 3.13
C ALA A 156 -10.14 -6.18 1.99
N LYS A 157 -11.39 -6.33 1.53
CA LYS A 157 -11.70 -7.17 0.35
C LYS A 157 -11.02 -6.66 -0.92
N ALA A 158 -11.08 -5.35 -1.15
CA ALA A 158 -10.41 -4.72 -2.29
C ALA A 158 -8.90 -4.98 -2.28
N GLU A 159 -8.27 -4.87 -1.11
CA GLU A 159 -6.85 -5.15 -0.92
C GLU A 159 -6.52 -6.63 -1.16
N ILE A 160 -7.37 -7.57 -0.70
CA ILE A 160 -7.23 -9.00 -1.03
C ILE A 160 -7.19 -9.21 -2.55
N TYR A 161 -8.14 -8.64 -3.31
CA TYR A 161 -8.15 -8.79 -4.78
C TYR A 161 -6.87 -8.25 -5.42
N ALA A 162 -6.36 -7.11 -4.95
CA ALA A 162 -5.10 -6.56 -5.44
C ALA A 162 -3.91 -7.49 -5.14
N LEU A 163 -3.83 -8.06 -3.94
CA LEU A 163 -2.76 -8.97 -3.55
C LEU A 163 -2.87 -10.34 -4.23
N ARG A 164 -4.07 -10.79 -4.58
CA ARG A 164 -4.28 -12.00 -5.41
C ARG A 164 -3.69 -11.82 -6.82
N ASN A 165 -3.74 -10.62 -7.39
CA ASN A 165 -3.02 -10.32 -8.64
C ASN A 165 -1.51 -10.46 -8.45
N GLN A 166 -0.95 -9.92 -7.37
CA GLN A 166 0.48 -10.06 -7.07
C GLN A 166 0.88 -11.54 -6.85
N GLN A 167 0.06 -12.31 -6.14
CA GLN A 167 0.26 -13.74 -5.96
C GLN A 167 0.33 -14.50 -7.30
N MET A 168 -0.58 -14.21 -8.21
CA MET A 168 -0.60 -14.82 -9.54
C MET A 168 0.65 -14.45 -10.33
N ILE A 169 0.98 -13.15 -10.37
CA ILE A 169 2.14 -12.62 -11.10
C ILE A 169 3.46 -13.26 -10.62
N PHE A 170 3.66 -13.39 -9.31
CA PHE A 170 4.89 -13.92 -8.71
C PHE A 170 4.93 -15.44 -8.53
N ARG A 171 3.89 -16.17 -8.97
CA ARG A 171 3.81 -17.64 -8.84
C ARG A 171 5.00 -18.40 -9.42
N PHE A 172 5.66 -17.86 -10.44
CA PHE A 172 6.85 -18.47 -11.03
C PHE A 172 8.02 -18.67 -10.05
N LEU A 173 8.05 -17.93 -8.94
CA LEU A 173 9.10 -18.07 -7.92
C LEU A 173 9.10 -19.45 -7.24
N VAL A 174 7.99 -20.20 -7.31
CA VAL A 174 7.83 -21.51 -6.67
C VAL A 174 7.62 -22.67 -7.64
N ASN A 175 7.57 -22.39 -8.95
CA ASN A 175 7.35 -23.39 -10.01
C ASN A 175 8.63 -23.65 -10.84
N LYS A 176 9.81 -23.39 -10.27
CA LYS A 176 11.10 -23.65 -10.91
C LYS A 176 11.54 -25.09 -10.71
#